data_AF-A0AAU9RCP2-F1
#
_entry.id   AF-A0AAU9RCP2-F1
#
_cell.length_a   1.000
_cell.length_b   1.000
_cell.length_c   1.000
_cell.angle_alpha   90.00
_cell.angle_beta   90.00
_cell.angle_gamma   90.00
#
_symmetry.space_group_name_H-M   'P 1'
#
loop_
_entity.id
_entity.type
_entity.pdbx_description
1 polymer ?
#
loop_
_entity_poly.entity_id
_entity_poly.type
_entity_poly.pdbx_seq_one_letter_code
_entity_poly.pdbx_strand_id
1 'polypeptide(L)'
;MATTAKNMTGFYKQTKSNITGGISKSKSKSKSKPSSRKHAATQGSDATQPAALVSHGSLDVNDAYDKNEEMLRQFDMNMAYGPCLGMTRLDRWERALRLGMNPPSEIEKLLKTEKVQQECLWQGRV
;
A
#
# COMPACT_ATOMS: atom_id res chain seq x y z
N MET A 1 -12.97 14.96 -56.23
CA MET A 1 -13.05 16.13 -55.32
C MET A 1 -13.92 15.77 -54.12
N ALA A 2 -13.68 16.46 -52.99
CA ALA A 2 -14.33 16.39 -51.68
C ALA A 2 -13.76 15.36 -50.67
N THR A 3 -12.77 15.82 -49.91
CA THR A 3 -12.39 15.33 -48.58
C THR A 3 -13.39 15.88 -47.54
N THR A 4 -13.72 15.12 -46.51
CA THR A 4 -14.40 15.66 -45.32
C THR A 4 -13.65 15.20 -44.08
N ALA A 5 -12.68 16.01 -43.67
CA ALA A 5 -12.03 15.89 -42.38
C ALA A 5 -13.00 16.39 -41.29
N LYS A 6 -13.47 15.49 -40.44
CA LYS A 6 -14.18 15.86 -39.20
C LYS A 6 -13.12 16.26 -38.17
N ASN A 7 -13.01 17.57 -37.96
CA ASN A 7 -12.14 18.19 -36.96
C ASN A 7 -12.66 17.83 -35.56
N MET A 8 -11.88 17.07 -34.77
CA MET A 8 -12.22 16.77 -33.38
C MET A 8 -11.85 17.95 -32.48
N THR A 9 -12.70 18.97 -32.43
CA THR A 9 -12.56 20.05 -31.46
C THR A 9 -13.12 19.62 -30.11
N GLY A 10 -12.25 19.09 -29.26
CA GLY A 10 -12.59 18.66 -27.91
C GLY A 10 -11.40 18.55 -26.97
N PHE A 11 -10.47 19.50 -27.00
CA PHE A 11 -9.42 19.59 -25.98
C PHE A 11 -9.97 20.34 -24.76
N TYR A 12 -10.18 19.62 -23.65
CA TYR A 12 -10.47 20.22 -22.35
C TYR A 12 -9.21 20.93 -21.84
N LYS A 13 -9.16 22.26 -21.99
CA LYS A 13 -8.05 23.08 -21.48
C LYS A 13 -8.26 23.32 -19.98
N GLN A 14 -7.47 22.64 -19.14
CA GLN A 14 -7.27 23.05 -17.75
C GLN A 14 -6.58 24.42 -17.72
N THR A 15 -7.26 25.46 -17.25
CA THR A 15 -6.63 26.76 -16.96
C THR A 15 -6.17 26.78 -15.51
N LYS A 16 -4.86 26.73 -15.29
CA LYS A 16 -4.25 27.01 -13.99
C LYS A 16 -4.31 28.52 -13.74
N SER A 17 -5.06 28.96 -12.73
CA SER A 17 -5.05 30.36 -12.31
C SER A 17 -3.70 30.70 -11.69
N ASN A 18 -2.96 31.63 -12.30
CA ASN A 18 -1.83 32.31 -11.67
C ASN A 18 -2.37 33.24 -10.59
N ILE A 19 -2.55 32.72 -9.37
CA ILE A 19 -2.54 33.56 -8.17
C ILE A 19 -1.09 33.64 -7.71
N THR A 20 -0.45 34.71 -8.14
CA THR A 20 0.78 35.27 -7.59
C THR A 20 0.53 35.62 -6.13
N GLY A 21 1.01 34.79 -5.20
CA GLY A 21 0.94 35.04 -3.76
C GLY A 21 2.09 34.36 -3.05
N GLY A 22 3.20 35.11 -2.93
CA GLY A 22 4.50 34.60 -2.50
C GLY A 22 4.60 34.21 -1.02
N ILE A 23 5.64 33.44 -0.75
CA ILE A 23 6.11 32.97 0.55
C ILE A 23 6.46 34.17 1.45
N SER A 24 5.69 34.43 2.50
CA SER A 24 6.10 35.34 3.58
C SER A 24 6.87 34.56 4.66
N LYS A 25 8.21 34.61 4.58
CA LYS A 25 9.09 34.30 5.72
C LYS A 25 8.98 35.44 6.74
N SER A 26 8.43 35.18 7.93
CA SER A 26 8.60 36.08 9.08
C SER A 26 9.98 35.83 9.73
N LYS A 27 10.80 36.87 9.83
CA LYS A 27 12.06 36.88 10.58
C LYS A 27 12.09 38.06 11.55
N SER A 28 12.83 37.87 12.64
CA SER A 28 13.20 38.79 13.75
C SER A 28 12.29 38.66 15.00
N LYS A 29 12.78 38.61 16.25
CA LYS A 29 14.04 39.10 16.85
C LYS A 29 14.56 38.17 17.96
N SER A 30 15.84 38.34 18.24
CA SER A 30 16.64 37.78 19.34
C SER A 30 16.19 38.25 20.73
N LYS A 31 16.40 37.41 21.76
CA LYS A 31 17.32 37.68 22.90
C LYS A 31 17.27 36.61 24.00
N SER A 32 18.47 36.30 24.51
CA SER A 32 18.86 35.79 25.84
C SER A 32 18.39 34.40 26.33
N LYS A 33 19.36 33.48 26.47
CA LYS A 33 19.40 32.47 27.55
C LYS A 33 19.67 33.14 28.90
N PRO A 34 19.13 32.61 30.01
CA PRO A 34 19.97 31.98 31.04
C PRO A 34 19.40 30.59 31.42
N SER A 35 20.21 29.54 31.47
CA SER A 35 20.91 29.04 32.67
C SER A 35 20.05 28.21 33.63
N SER A 36 20.60 27.04 33.94
CA SER A 36 20.37 26.17 35.10
C SER A 36 19.26 25.11 35.02
N ARG A 37 19.74 23.86 35.16
CA ARG A 37 19.00 22.63 35.44
C ARG A 37 18.16 22.81 36.71
N LYS A 38 16.98 22.17 36.80
CA LYS A 38 16.63 21.16 37.83
C LYS A 38 15.35 20.41 37.44
N HIS A 39 15.35 19.14 37.83
CA HIS A 39 14.32 18.12 37.75
C HIS A 39 12.91 18.61 38.13
N ALA A 40 11.89 18.23 37.36
CA ALA A 40 10.50 18.21 37.82
C ALA A 40 9.72 17.16 37.01
N ALA A 41 8.95 16.35 37.72
CA ALA A 41 8.28 15.13 37.30
C ALA A 41 7.57 15.23 35.94
N THR A 42 7.85 14.27 35.05
CA THR A 42 6.92 13.91 33.98
C THR A 42 5.71 13.26 34.66
N GLN A 43 4.70 14.09 34.95
CA GLN A 43 3.42 13.59 35.41
C GLN A 43 2.87 12.71 34.29
N GLY A 44 2.64 11.44 34.63
CA GLY A 44 2.06 10.45 33.72
C GLY A 44 0.77 11.00 33.13
N SER A 45 0.80 11.29 31.84
CA SER A 45 -0.42 11.28 31.07
C SER A 45 -0.77 9.82 30.90
N ASP A 46 -1.80 9.40 31.64
CA ASP A 46 -2.66 8.28 31.29
C ASP A 46 -3.29 8.59 29.92
N ALA A 47 -2.44 8.54 28.88
CA ALA A 47 -2.87 8.53 27.51
C ALA A 47 -3.52 7.17 27.33
N THR A 48 -4.83 7.11 27.62
CA THR A 48 -5.72 6.08 27.12
C THR A 48 -5.46 6.02 25.61
N GLN A 49 -4.56 5.13 25.20
CA GLN A 49 -4.30 4.87 23.80
C GLN A 49 -5.67 4.51 23.20
N PRO A 50 -6.11 5.14 22.09
CA PRO A 50 -7.39 4.79 21.51
C PRO A 50 -7.41 3.29 21.27
N ALA A 51 -8.49 2.60 21.67
CA ALA A 51 -8.64 1.15 21.55
C ALA A 51 -8.38 0.63 20.11
N ALA A 52 -8.40 1.50 19.11
CA ALA A 52 -7.94 1.23 17.74
C ALA A 52 -6.47 0.77 17.64
N LEU A 53 -5.61 1.12 18.61
CA LEU A 53 -4.22 0.65 18.69
C LEU A 53 -4.07 -0.70 19.40
N VAL A 54 -5.13 -1.20 20.04
CA VAL A 54 -5.18 -2.52 20.68
C VAL A 54 -5.98 -3.46 19.78
N SER A 55 -5.63 -3.51 18.49
CA SER A 55 -6.10 -4.61 17.65
C SER A 55 -5.38 -5.87 18.10
N HIS A 56 -6.05 -6.61 18.98
CA HIS A 56 -5.72 -7.95 19.44
C HIS A 56 -5.61 -8.93 18.26
N GLY A 57 -4.49 -8.92 17.56
CA GLY A 57 -4.03 -10.08 16.79
C GLY A 57 -3.56 -11.13 17.78
N SER A 58 -4.50 -11.85 18.38
CA SER A 58 -4.21 -13.05 19.16
C SER A 58 -3.42 -14.00 18.25
N LEU A 59 -2.12 -14.13 18.50
CA LEU A 59 -1.23 -15.11 17.87
C LEU A 59 -1.58 -16.50 18.41
N ASP A 60 -2.79 -16.99 18.10
CA ASP A 60 -3.18 -18.35 18.44
C ASP A 60 -2.80 -19.27 17.28
N VAL A 61 -1.57 -19.79 17.39
CA VAL A 61 -1.09 -21.07 16.85
C VAL A 61 -1.66 -21.45 15.48
N ASN A 62 -1.11 -20.81 14.46
CA ASN A 62 -0.65 -21.50 13.26
C ASN A 62 0.43 -20.67 12.54
N ASP A 63 1.49 -20.29 13.26
CA ASP A 63 2.59 -19.43 12.75
C ASP A 63 3.16 -19.87 11.37
N ALA A 64 3.13 -21.17 11.08
CA ALA A 64 3.56 -21.71 9.78
C ALA A 64 2.53 -21.46 8.67
N TYR A 65 1.24 -21.63 8.96
CA TYR A 65 0.15 -21.25 8.05
C TYR A 65 0.19 -19.74 7.78
N ASP A 66 0.45 -18.95 8.82
CA ASP A 66 0.50 -17.50 8.73
C ASP A 66 1.66 -17.02 7.85
N LYS A 67 2.86 -17.62 7.98
CA LYS A 67 4.00 -17.31 7.10
C LYS A 67 3.74 -17.68 5.64
N ASN A 68 3.11 -18.83 5.41
CA ASN A 68 2.79 -19.29 4.05
C ASN A 68 1.75 -18.36 3.40
N GLU A 69 0.71 -18.02 4.14
CA GLU A 69 -0.31 -17.07 3.68
C GLU A 69 0.28 -15.66 3.47
N GLU A 70 1.23 -15.22 4.31
CA GLU A 70 1.92 -13.95 4.11
C GLU A 70 2.73 -13.93 2.81
N MET A 71 3.45 -15.00 2.47
CA MET A 71 4.11 -15.12 1.17
C MET A 71 3.11 -15.06 0.00
N LEU A 72 1.96 -15.73 0.13
CA LEU A 72 0.91 -15.70 -0.90
C LEU A 72 0.29 -14.30 -1.04
N ARG A 73 0.14 -13.55 0.06
CA ARG A 73 -0.34 -12.17 0.04
C ARG A 73 0.67 -11.22 -0.60
N GLN A 74 1.96 -11.40 -0.34
CA GLN A 74 3.00 -10.65 -1.03
C GLN A 74 2.98 -10.92 -2.54
N PHE A 75 2.75 -12.18 -2.93
CA PHE A 75 2.52 -12.52 -4.33
C PHE A 75 1.31 -11.80 -4.91
N ASP A 76 0.17 -11.78 -4.20
CA ASP A 76 -1.05 -11.06 -4.62
C ASP A 76 -0.83 -9.57 -4.85
N MET A 77 0.02 -8.93 -4.05
CA MET A 77 0.38 -7.51 -4.21
C MET A 77 1.36 -7.25 -5.36
N ASN A 78 2.12 -8.26 -5.79
CA ASN A 78 3.11 -8.07 -6.83
C ASN A 78 2.44 -8.01 -8.22
N MET A 79 2.32 -6.80 -8.77
CA MET A 79 1.70 -6.59 -10.08
C MET A 79 2.54 -7.09 -11.26
N ALA A 80 3.82 -7.43 -11.05
CA ALA A 80 4.68 -7.94 -12.11
C ALA A 80 4.14 -9.24 -12.71
N TYR A 81 3.40 -10.06 -11.95
CA TYR A 81 2.85 -11.34 -12.42
C TYR A 81 1.46 -11.23 -13.05
N GLY A 82 0.98 -10.00 -13.29
CA GLY A 82 -0.33 -9.74 -13.89
C GLY A 82 -1.47 -9.66 -12.88
N PRO A 83 -2.73 -9.59 -13.33
CA PRO A 83 -3.90 -9.44 -12.46
C PRO A 83 -4.06 -10.65 -11.53
N CYS A 84 -4.47 -10.41 -10.28
CA CYS A 84 -4.74 -11.46 -9.29
C CYS A 84 -6.24 -11.75 -9.09
N LEU A 85 -7.11 -10.83 -9.50
CA LEU A 85 -8.56 -10.97 -9.38
C LEU A 85 -9.13 -11.79 -10.55
N GLY A 86 -10.15 -12.61 -10.26
CA GLY A 86 -10.87 -13.40 -11.27
C GLY A 86 -10.15 -14.67 -11.73
N MET A 87 -9.10 -15.09 -11.02
CA MET A 87 -8.41 -16.37 -11.24
C MET A 87 -7.78 -16.85 -9.93
N THR A 88 -7.52 -18.14 -9.81
CA THR A 88 -6.85 -18.68 -8.63
C THR A 88 -5.38 -18.25 -8.57
N ARG A 89 -4.78 -18.27 -7.38
CA ARG A 89 -3.35 -18.00 -7.19
C ARG A 89 -2.48 -18.96 -8.01
N LEU A 90 -2.91 -20.22 -8.17
CA LEU A 90 -2.21 -21.23 -8.98
C LEU A 90 -2.26 -20.88 -10.46
N ASP A 91 -3.44 -20.59 -11.01
CA ASP A 91 -3.59 -20.18 -12.41
C ASP A 91 -2.74 -18.94 -12.71
N ARG A 92 -2.69 -18.00 -11.77
CA ARG A 92 -1.91 -16.77 -11.90
C ARG A 92 -0.41 -17.08 -11.98
N TRP A 93 0.05 -17.98 -11.13
CA TRP A 93 1.43 -18.45 -11.12
C TRP A 93 1.81 -19.14 -12.44
N GLU A 94 0.98 -20.07 -12.93
CA GLU A 94 1.22 -20.77 -14.20
C GLU A 94 1.22 -19.81 -15.40
N ARG A 95 0.31 -18.83 -15.39
CA ARG A 95 0.30 -17.77 -16.40
C ARG A 95 1.60 -16.96 -16.39
N ALA A 96 2.06 -16.54 -15.22
CA ALA A 96 3.31 -15.79 -15.09
C ALA A 96 4.52 -16.61 -15.56
N LEU A 97 4.55 -17.91 -15.26
CA LEU A 97 5.58 -18.83 -15.76
C LEU A 97 5.56 -18.91 -17.29
N ARG A 98 4.38 -19.12 -17.88
CA ARG A 98 4.19 -19.17 -19.34
C ARG A 98 4.57 -17.86 -20.04
N LEU A 99 4.44 -16.73 -19.35
CA LEU A 99 4.87 -15.42 -19.84
C LEU A 99 6.36 -15.14 -19.60
N GLY A 100 7.13 -16.10 -19.04
CA GLY A 100 8.55 -15.95 -18.79
C GLY A 100 8.89 -14.98 -17.66
N MET A 101 7.95 -14.73 -16.75
CA MET A 101 8.13 -13.76 -15.65
C MET A 101 8.87 -14.34 -14.44
N ASN A 102 9.24 -15.62 -14.49
CA ASN A 102 9.96 -16.35 -13.44
C ASN A 102 9.35 -16.15 -12.04
N PRO A 103 8.08 -16.54 -11.82
CA PRO A 103 7.48 -16.47 -10.49
C PRO A 103 8.19 -17.43 -9.51
N PRO A 104 8.25 -17.10 -8.20
CA PRO A 104 8.92 -17.93 -7.18
C PRO A 104 8.37 -19.35 -7.11
N SER A 105 9.25 -20.36 -7.09
CA SER A 105 8.88 -21.79 -7.07
C SER A 105 8.24 -22.22 -5.75
N GLU A 106 8.54 -21.49 -4.67
CA GLU A 106 8.00 -21.71 -3.33
C GLU A 106 6.48 -21.54 -3.34
N ILE A 107 5.97 -20.59 -4.11
CA ILE A 107 4.54 -20.31 -4.23
C ILE A 107 3.80 -21.49 -4.84
N GLU A 108 4.34 -22.07 -5.92
CA GLU A 108 3.74 -23.26 -6.55
C GLU A 108 3.66 -24.43 -5.58
N LYS A 109 4.74 -24.69 -4.83
CA LYS A 109 4.80 -25.76 -3.83
C LYS A 109 3.75 -25.54 -2.74
N LEU A 110 3.63 -24.31 -2.23
CA LEU A 110 2.63 -23.97 -1.22
C LEU A 110 1.21 -24.20 -1.73
N LEU A 111 0.90 -23.74 -2.94
CA LEU A 111 -0.43 -23.87 -3.54
C LEU A 111 -0.84 -25.33 -3.79
N LYS A 112 0.12 -26.21 -4.07
CA LYS A 112 -0.12 -27.65 -4.25
C LYS A 112 -0.28 -28.44 -2.95
N THR A 113 0.08 -27.87 -1.79
CA THR A 113 0.11 -28.60 -0.50
C THR A 113 -1.26 -28.63 0.23
N GLU A 114 -2.35 -28.30 -0.47
CA GLU A 114 -3.78 -28.31 -0.06
C GLU A 114 -4.20 -27.45 1.15
N LYS A 115 -3.30 -27.07 2.07
CA LYS A 115 -3.62 -26.28 3.27
C LYS A 115 -3.35 -24.78 3.12
N VAL A 116 -3.73 -24.17 1.99
CA VAL A 116 -3.60 -22.71 1.78
C VAL A 116 -4.81 -22.15 1.05
N GLN A 117 -5.06 -20.84 1.20
CA GLN A 117 -6.10 -20.15 0.44
C GLN A 117 -5.71 -20.08 -1.04
N GLN A 118 -6.61 -20.54 -1.92
CA GLN A 118 -6.39 -20.54 -3.38
C GLN A 118 -6.79 -19.21 -4.02
N GLU A 119 -7.68 -18.46 -3.39
CA GLU A 119 -8.16 -17.17 -3.86
C GLU A 119 -7.18 -16.04 -3.48
N CYS A 120 -7.16 -14.97 -4.28
CA CYS A 120 -6.31 -13.82 -3.97
C CYS A 120 -6.86 -13.02 -2.78
N LEU A 121 -5.99 -12.20 -2.18
CA LEU A 121 -6.29 -11.32 -1.03
C LEU A 121 -7.51 -10.40 -1.24
N TRP A 122 -7.86 -10.10 -2.49
CA TRP A 122 -8.87 -9.09 -2.86
C TRP A 122 -10.21 -9.74 -3.24
N GLN A 123 -10.28 -11.07 -3.25
CA GLN A 123 -11.48 -11.80 -3.64
C GLN A 123 -12.67 -11.43 -2.73
N GLY A 124 -13.77 -10.97 -3.33
CA GLY A 124 -15.00 -10.59 -2.62
C GLY A 124 -14.95 -9.25 -1.86
N ARG A 125 -13.92 -8.42 -2.06
CA ARG A 125 -13.76 -7.11 -1.38
C ARG A 125 -13.92 -5.90 -2.29
N VAL A 126 -14.03 -6.11 -3.60
CA VAL A 126 -14.13 -5.09 -4.64
C VAL A 126 -15.42 -5.22 -5.42
#